data_AF-A0A937DRT9-F1
#
_entry.id   AF-A0A937DRT9-F1
#
_cell.length_a   1.000
_cell.length_b   1.000
_cell.length_c   1.000
_cell.angle_alpha   90.00
_cell.angle_beta   90.00
_cell.angle_gamma   90.00
#
_symmetry.space_group_name_H-M   'P 1'
#
loop_
_entity.id
_entity.type
_entity.pdbx_description
1 polymer ?
#
loop_
_entity_poly.entity_id
_entity_poly.type
_entity_poly.pdbx_seq_one_letter_code
_entity_poly.pdbx_strand_id
1 'polypeptide(L)'
;MANTKLSLYQYGSGQSLPVFMDNDHIRFSIFLSFAALFAWYIRKQHKYITLLLFFLITSILFLSVRTGWASLLLMSFALFLHYLLTQAKQKIRALILYSIATILILITAWFIFPSIQQKIAYSFYDWGQISSHTFNANLSDATRYSLNKTGWNLIQTGNTNIGWSDIAPSMQKRFKVLYPGYATSFGWPFNQWLYWWIGSGSFGMLLFTLWLFFPVLIGFQQKNIGLIIGAVAVAISCLVEVNLAYQYGVWLHVWGIGLLWLYNFTKPDIDDKLIRKNALFE
;
A
#
# COMPACT_ATOMS: atom_id res chain seq x y z
N MET A 1 -20.04 -26.55 -9.57
CA MET A 1 -20.89 -25.48 -10.15
C MET A 1 -21.48 -24.52 -9.12
N ALA A 2 -21.91 -24.96 -7.93
CA ALA A 2 -22.45 -24.06 -6.88
C ALA A 2 -21.41 -23.03 -6.39
N ASN A 3 -20.17 -23.47 -6.10
CA ASN A 3 -19.09 -22.57 -5.66
C ASN A 3 -18.71 -21.52 -6.71
N THR A 4 -18.80 -21.85 -8.00
CA THR A 4 -18.44 -20.95 -9.10
C THR A 4 -19.46 -19.82 -9.29
N LYS A 5 -20.75 -20.12 -9.09
CA LYS A 5 -21.82 -19.10 -9.12
C LYS A 5 -21.75 -18.19 -7.89
N LEU A 6 -21.47 -18.76 -6.72
CA LEU A 6 -21.27 -18.00 -5.49
C LEU A 6 -20.07 -17.06 -5.61
N SER A 7 -18.93 -17.54 -6.12
CA SER A 7 -17.75 -16.70 -6.33
C SER A 7 -17.98 -15.60 -7.37
N LEU A 8 -18.74 -15.88 -8.45
CA LEU A 8 -19.09 -14.86 -9.44
C LEU A 8 -20.01 -13.79 -8.83
N TYR A 9 -20.97 -14.20 -8.00
CA TYR A 9 -21.87 -13.30 -7.30
C TYR A 9 -21.12 -12.42 -6.28
N GLN A 10 -20.23 -13.02 -5.49
CA GLN A 10 -19.35 -12.32 -4.54
C GLN A 10 -18.42 -11.33 -5.24
N TYR A 11 -17.86 -11.72 -6.39
CA TYR A 11 -17.03 -10.82 -7.19
C TYR A 11 -17.87 -9.68 -7.78
N GLY A 12 -19.06 -10.00 -8.31
CA GLY A 12 -20.02 -9.02 -8.80
C GLY A 12 -20.49 -8.05 -7.74
N SER A 13 -20.54 -8.46 -6.46
CA SER A 13 -20.88 -7.63 -5.31
C SER A 13 -19.72 -6.77 -4.79
N GLY A 14 -18.56 -6.82 -5.45
CA GLY A 14 -17.38 -6.06 -5.04
C GLY A 14 -16.64 -6.69 -3.85
N GLN A 15 -16.67 -8.01 -3.67
CA GLN A 15 -15.75 -8.69 -2.76
C GLN A 15 -14.40 -8.97 -3.43
N SER A 16 -13.33 -8.99 -2.63
CA SER A 16 -11.99 -9.34 -3.10
C SER A 16 -11.92 -10.84 -3.39
N LEU A 17 -11.14 -11.23 -4.39
CA LEU A 17 -10.90 -12.65 -4.69
C LEU A 17 -10.06 -13.32 -3.60
N PRO A 18 -10.23 -14.63 -3.37
CA PRO A 18 -9.36 -15.37 -2.47
C PRO A 18 -7.92 -15.35 -2.99
N VAL A 19 -6.96 -15.22 -2.08
CA VAL A 19 -5.54 -15.15 -2.40
C VAL A 19 -4.76 -16.19 -1.60
N PHE A 20 -3.62 -16.62 -2.16
CA PHE A 20 -2.75 -17.64 -1.58
C PHE A 20 -2.17 -17.27 -0.20
N MET A 21 -2.24 -16.00 0.20
CA MET A 21 -1.72 -15.48 1.47
C MET A 21 -2.81 -15.53 2.56
N ASP A 22 -3.44 -16.68 2.76
CA ASP A 22 -4.52 -16.88 3.75
C ASP A 22 -5.66 -15.86 3.65
N ASN A 23 -6.08 -15.52 2.41
CA ASN A 23 -7.09 -14.48 2.10
C ASN A 23 -6.72 -13.04 2.51
N ASP A 24 -5.46 -12.78 2.83
CA ASP A 24 -4.91 -11.44 3.05
C ASP A 24 -4.66 -10.69 1.74
N HIS A 25 -5.76 -10.30 1.13
CA HIS A 25 -5.80 -9.59 -0.13
C HIS A 25 -5.16 -8.20 -0.04
N ILE A 26 -5.12 -7.59 1.15
CA ILE A 26 -4.49 -6.28 1.37
C ILE A 26 -2.98 -6.41 1.17
N ARG A 27 -2.32 -7.26 1.96
CA ARG A 27 -0.86 -7.40 1.94
C ARG A 27 -0.39 -7.99 0.61
N PHE A 28 -1.12 -8.97 0.08
CA PHE A 28 -0.84 -9.50 -1.25
C PHE A 28 -0.92 -8.43 -2.35
N SER A 29 -1.87 -7.50 -2.29
CA SER A 29 -1.97 -6.42 -3.29
C SER A 29 -0.82 -5.40 -3.20
N ILE A 30 -0.33 -5.13 -1.99
CA ILE A 30 0.86 -4.29 -1.76
C ILE A 30 2.10 -5.00 -2.33
N PHE A 31 2.23 -6.32 -2.16
CA PHE A 31 3.30 -7.11 -2.76
C PHE A 31 3.34 -6.97 -4.28
N LEU A 32 2.20 -7.14 -4.93
CA LEU A 32 2.10 -7.02 -6.39
C LEU A 32 2.49 -5.61 -6.85
N SER A 33 2.17 -4.58 -6.06
CA SER A 33 2.57 -3.20 -6.34
C SER A 33 4.09 -3.02 -6.26
N PHE A 34 4.75 -3.64 -5.28
CA PHE A 34 6.23 -3.70 -5.22
C PHE A 34 6.83 -4.45 -6.41
N ALA A 35 6.25 -5.59 -6.78
CA ALA A 35 6.69 -6.34 -7.95
C ALA A 35 6.54 -5.52 -9.25
N ALA A 36 5.45 -4.77 -9.40
CA ALA A 36 5.25 -3.86 -10.52
C ALA A 36 6.26 -2.71 -10.53
N LEU A 37 6.55 -2.10 -9.37
CA LEU A 37 7.57 -1.07 -9.23
C LEU A 37 8.96 -1.61 -9.61
N PHE A 38 9.32 -2.80 -9.14
CA PHE A 38 10.58 -3.45 -9.49
C PHE A 38 10.64 -3.77 -10.98
N ALA A 39 9.60 -4.39 -11.54
CA ALA A 39 9.47 -4.69 -12.96
C ALA A 39 9.62 -3.43 -13.83
N TRP A 40 9.08 -2.28 -13.39
CA TRP A 40 9.32 -1.01 -14.06
C TRP A 40 10.81 -0.69 -14.16
N TYR A 41 11.59 -0.81 -13.09
CA TYR A 41 13.03 -0.49 -13.12
C TYR A 41 13.85 -1.45 -14.01
N ILE A 42 13.51 -2.74 -14.04
CA ILE A 42 14.23 -3.74 -14.86
C ILE A 42 13.67 -3.91 -16.29
N ARG A 43 12.58 -3.23 -16.65
CA ARG A 43 11.89 -3.41 -17.96
C ARG A 43 12.76 -3.27 -19.20
N LYS A 44 13.85 -2.50 -19.11
CA LYS A 44 14.78 -2.27 -20.24
C LYS A 44 15.74 -3.43 -20.47
N GLN A 45 15.91 -4.33 -19.50
CA GLN A 45 16.84 -5.45 -19.61
C GLN A 45 16.27 -6.58 -20.48
N HIS A 46 14.97 -6.85 -20.40
CA HIS A 46 14.32 -7.92 -21.15
C HIS A 46 12.90 -7.55 -21.62
N LYS A 47 12.57 -7.85 -22.88
CA LYS A 47 11.25 -7.58 -23.50
C LYS A 47 10.06 -8.22 -22.75
N TYR A 48 10.28 -9.37 -22.11
CA TYR A 48 9.24 -10.09 -21.37
C TYR A 48 8.82 -9.39 -20.06
N ILE A 49 9.68 -8.52 -19.51
CA ILE A 49 9.36 -7.79 -18.27
C ILE A 49 8.26 -6.76 -18.50
N THR A 50 8.19 -6.15 -19.68
CA THR A 50 7.09 -5.23 -20.02
C THR A 50 5.75 -5.97 -20.07
N LEU A 51 5.73 -7.20 -20.62
CA LEU A 51 4.54 -8.05 -20.61
C LEU A 51 4.15 -8.45 -19.18
N LEU A 52 5.14 -8.81 -18.35
CA LEU A 52 4.94 -9.12 -16.94
C LEU A 52 4.38 -7.91 -16.16
N LEU A 53 4.89 -6.71 -16.41
CA LEU A 53 4.40 -5.48 -15.80
C LEU A 53 2.92 -5.25 -16.13
N PHE A 54 2.54 -5.41 -17.40
CA PHE A 54 1.15 -5.28 -17.81
C PHE A 54 0.27 -6.32 -17.10
N PHE A 55 0.71 -7.57 -17.08
CA PHE A 55 0.03 -8.64 -16.36
C PHE A 55 -0.14 -8.33 -14.86
N LEU A 56 0.88 -7.78 -14.19
CA LEU A 56 0.81 -7.39 -12.78
C LEU A 56 -0.20 -6.27 -12.53
N ILE A 57 -0.19 -5.22 -13.36
CA ILE A 57 -1.14 -4.10 -13.25
C ILE A 57 -2.58 -4.62 -13.44
N THR A 58 -2.82 -5.42 -14.48
CA THR A 58 -4.14 -6.04 -14.71
C THR A 58 -4.55 -6.93 -13.55
N SER A 59 -3.62 -7.72 -12.99
CA SER A 59 -3.89 -8.58 -11.83
C SER A 59 -4.30 -7.78 -10.59
N ILE A 60 -3.64 -6.65 -10.32
CA ILE A 60 -3.99 -5.76 -9.19
C ILE A 60 -5.38 -5.15 -9.38
N LEU A 61 -5.70 -4.73 -10.62
CA LEU A 61 -7.03 -4.22 -10.95
C LEU A 61 -8.10 -5.30 -10.75
N PHE A 62 -7.83 -6.51 -11.21
CA PHE A 62 -8.76 -7.64 -11.13
C PHE A 62 -8.95 -8.17 -9.70
N LEU A 63 -7.92 -8.13 -8.85
CA LEU A 63 -8.02 -8.51 -7.44
C LEU A 63 -9.04 -7.63 -6.68
N SER A 64 -9.30 -6.43 -7.20
CA SER A 64 -10.33 -5.53 -6.72
C SER A 64 -10.09 -5.10 -5.26
N VAL A 65 -8.84 -4.83 -4.91
CA VAL A 65 -8.47 -4.42 -3.54
C VAL A 65 -8.15 -2.93 -3.52
N ARG A 66 -8.92 -2.17 -2.73
CA ARG A 66 -8.80 -0.70 -2.64
C ARG A 66 -7.39 -0.24 -2.24
N THR A 67 -6.77 -0.91 -1.27
CA THR A 67 -5.39 -0.60 -0.84
C THR A 67 -4.34 -0.93 -1.91
N GLY A 68 -4.58 -1.96 -2.73
CA GLY A 68 -3.74 -2.29 -3.88
C GLY A 68 -3.78 -1.23 -4.96
N TRP A 69 -4.98 -0.74 -5.30
CA TRP A 69 -5.14 0.36 -6.26
C TRP A 69 -4.49 1.64 -5.76
N ALA A 70 -4.71 1.99 -4.48
CA ALA A 70 -4.09 3.15 -3.86
C ALA A 70 -2.55 3.06 -3.89
N SER A 71 -1.99 1.89 -3.58
CA SER A 71 -0.53 1.66 -3.59
C SER A 71 0.06 1.81 -4.99
N LEU A 72 -0.59 1.20 -6.00
CA LEU A 72 -0.16 1.31 -7.40
C LEU A 72 -0.23 2.76 -7.90
N LEU A 73 -1.32 3.48 -7.61
CA LEU A 73 -1.48 4.89 -7.98
C LEU A 73 -0.43 5.77 -7.32
N LEU A 74 -0.19 5.57 -6.02
CA LEU A 74 0.82 6.32 -5.26
C LEU A 74 2.22 6.13 -5.84
N MET A 75 2.63 4.88 -6.08
CA MET A 75 3.94 4.58 -6.65
C MET A 75 4.08 5.13 -8.08
N SER A 76 3.04 5.01 -8.90
CA SER A 76 3.03 5.53 -10.28
C SER A 76 3.09 7.06 -10.31
N PHE A 77 2.35 7.73 -9.41
CA PHE A 77 2.38 9.18 -9.27
C PHE A 77 3.73 9.69 -8.77
N ALA A 78 4.35 9.01 -7.81
CA ALA A 78 5.68 9.37 -7.34
C ALA A 78 6.75 9.22 -8.44
N LEU A 79 6.67 8.16 -9.25
CA LEU A 79 7.52 8.01 -10.44
C LEU A 79 7.26 9.12 -11.47
N PHE A 80 6.00 9.46 -11.71
CA PHE A 80 5.61 10.55 -12.61
C PHE A 80 6.23 11.88 -12.17
N LEU A 81 6.07 12.24 -10.89
CA LEU A 81 6.62 13.47 -10.34
C LEU A 81 8.15 13.50 -10.44
N HIS A 82 8.81 12.38 -10.14
CA HIS A 82 10.27 12.28 -10.29
C HIS A 82 10.71 12.54 -11.73
N TYR A 83 10.08 11.91 -12.73
CA TYR A 83 10.43 12.10 -14.13
C TYR A 83 10.13 13.51 -14.64
N LEU A 84 9.04 14.13 -14.17
CA LEU A 84 8.67 15.50 -14.49
C LEU A 84 9.75 16.50 -14.03
N LEU A 85 10.28 16.28 -12.82
CA LEU A 85 11.27 17.17 -12.20
C LEU A 85 12.71 16.95 -12.71
N THR A 86 13.02 15.80 -13.33
CA THR A 86 14.41 15.41 -13.65
C THR A 86 14.75 15.24 -15.13
N GLN A 87 13.78 15.09 -16.03
CA GLN A 87 14.07 14.83 -17.45
C GLN A 87 13.79 16.02 -18.37
N ALA A 88 14.60 16.15 -19.43
CA ALA A 88 14.42 17.13 -20.49
C ALA A 88 13.05 16.97 -21.21
N LYS A 89 12.54 18.08 -21.76
CA LYS A 89 11.19 18.27 -22.33
C LYS A 89 10.69 17.15 -23.28
N GLN A 90 11.59 16.41 -23.94
CA GLN A 90 11.20 15.33 -24.87
C GLN A 90 10.71 14.04 -24.18
N LYS A 91 11.23 13.70 -22.99
CA LYS A 91 10.78 12.51 -22.24
C LYS A 91 9.47 12.76 -21.46
N ILE A 92 9.13 14.02 -21.24
CA ILE A 92 7.86 14.44 -20.64
C ILE A 92 6.68 14.01 -21.52
N ARG A 93 6.80 14.06 -22.86
CA ARG A 93 5.75 13.58 -23.78
C ARG A 93 5.45 12.10 -23.59
N ALA A 94 6.48 11.25 -23.52
CA ALA A 94 6.30 9.82 -23.29
C ALA A 94 5.66 9.54 -21.92
N LEU A 95 6.08 10.28 -20.89
CA LEU A 95 5.51 10.18 -19.55
C LEU A 95 4.02 10.58 -19.49
N ILE A 96 3.65 11.67 -20.16
CA ILE A 96 2.26 12.11 -20.30
C ILE A 96 1.44 11.03 -21.01
N LEU A 97 1.96 10.44 -22.10
CA LEU A 97 1.29 9.35 -22.82
C LEU A 97 1.09 8.12 -21.93
N TYR A 98 2.08 7.72 -21.13
CA TYR A 98 1.92 6.62 -20.16
C TYR A 98 0.88 6.92 -19.08
N SER A 99 0.83 8.18 -18.62
CA SER A 99 -0.13 8.61 -17.59
C SER A 99 -1.55 8.61 -18.15
N ILE A 100 -1.74 9.14 -19.36
CA ILE A 100 -3.00 9.10 -20.10
C ILE A 100 -3.41 7.65 -20.33
N ALA A 101 -2.50 6.77 -20.78
CA ALA A 101 -2.80 5.36 -20.99
C ALA A 101 -3.23 4.67 -19.69
N THR A 102 -2.57 4.98 -18.56
CA THR A 102 -2.95 4.44 -17.25
C THR A 102 -4.34 4.92 -16.83
N ILE A 103 -4.63 6.22 -16.97
CA ILE A 103 -5.95 6.79 -16.67
C ILE A 103 -7.01 6.17 -17.58
N LEU A 104 -6.74 6.00 -18.87
CA LEU A 104 -7.64 5.38 -19.82
C LEU A 104 -7.93 3.92 -19.42
N ILE A 105 -6.92 3.17 -18.98
CA ILE A 105 -7.08 1.80 -18.46
C ILE A 105 -7.97 1.81 -17.21
N LEU A 106 -7.80 2.77 -16.30
CA LEU A 106 -8.63 2.88 -15.09
C LEU A 106 -10.09 3.22 -15.43
N ILE A 107 -10.31 4.16 -16.36
CA ILE A 107 -11.66 4.55 -16.81
C ILE A 107 -12.34 3.40 -17.54
N THR A 108 -11.64 2.75 -18.47
CA THR A 108 -12.18 1.58 -19.18
C THR A 108 -12.48 0.44 -18.22
N ALA A 109 -11.61 0.18 -17.25
CA ALA A 109 -11.87 -0.79 -16.20
C ALA A 109 -13.13 -0.42 -15.39
N TRP A 110 -13.34 0.85 -15.05
CA TRP A 110 -14.54 1.31 -14.36
C TRP A 110 -15.83 1.05 -15.14
N PHE A 111 -15.83 1.23 -16.46
CA PHE A 111 -17.01 0.94 -17.30
C PHE A 111 -17.23 -0.56 -17.55
N ILE A 112 -16.16 -1.34 -17.67
CA ILE A 112 -16.23 -2.77 -18.02
C ILE A 112 -16.53 -3.63 -16.80
N PHE A 113 -16.05 -3.26 -15.61
CA PHE A 113 -16.13 -4.10 -14.42
C PHE A 113 -17.11 -3.52 -13.37
N PRO A 114 -18.31 -4.12 -13.22
CA PRO A 114 -19.29 -3.69 -12.21
C PRO A 114 -18.76 -3.74 -10.78
N SER A 115 -17.83 -4.65 -10.49
CA SER A 115 -17.19 -4.79 -9.18
C SER A 115 -16.45 -3.52 -8.76
N ILE A 116 -15.85 -2.80 -9.72
CA ILE A 116 -15.16 -1.52 -9.47
C ILE A 116 -16.17 -0.44 -9.14
N GLN A 117 -17.26 -0.34 -9.92
CA GLN A 117 -18.33 0.62 -9.67
C GLN A 117 -18.95 0.43 -8.29
N GLN A 118 -19.26 -0.82 -7.93
CA GLN A 118 -19.85 -1.14 -6.64
C GLN A 118 -18.88 -0.83 -5.50
N LYS A 119 -17.59 -1.19 -5.59
CA LYS A 119 -16.61 -0.85 -4.55
C LYS A 119 -16.44 0.65 -4.34
N ILE A 120 -16.49 1.45 -5.42
CA ILE A 120 -16.44 2.90 -5.32
C ILE A 120 -17.72 3.44 -4.64
N ALA A 121 -18.90 2.99 -5.07
CA ALA A 121 -20.18 3.38 -4.48
C ALA A 121 -20.25 3.02 -2.99
N TYR A 122 -19.82 1.81 -2.61
CA TYR A 122 -19.71 1.39 -1.22
C TYR A 122 -18.75 2.28 -0.43
N SER A 123 -17.63 2.72 -1.01
CA SER A 123 -16.67 3.59 -0.31
C SER A 123 -17.28 4.97 0.00
N PHE A 124 -18.06 5.54 -0.92
CA PHE A 124 -18.78 6.79 -0.67
C PHE A 124 -19.88 6.62 0.38
N TYR A 125 -20.62 5.51 0.34
CA TYR A 125 -21.62 5.18 1.36
C TYR A 125 -20.99 5.04 2.75
N ASP A 126 -19.87 4.30 2.84
CA ASP A 126 -19.11 4.08 4.06
C ASP A 126 -18.62 5.41 4.66
N TRP A 127 -18.07 6.30 3.82
CA TRP A 127 -17.67 7.64 4.23
C TRP A 127 -18.84 8.50 4.75
N GLY A 128 -20.00 8.41 4.11
CA GLY A 128 -21.21 9.10 4.56
C GLY A 128 -21.73 8.62 5.92
N GLN A 129 -21.37 7.40 6.35
CA GLN A 129 -21.76 6.86 7.65
C GLN A 129 -20.75 7.21 8.76
N ILE A 130 -19.52 7.59 8.43
CA ILE A 130 -18.53 8.07 9.42
C ILE A 130 -19.07 9.32 10.16
N SER A 131 -19.83 10.17 9.47
CA SER A 131 -20.45 11.37 10.05
C SER A 131 -21.70 11.10 10.89
N SER A 132 -22.32 9.92 10.77
CA SER A 132 -23.56 9.59 11.50
C SER A 132 -23.32 9.04 12.91
N HIS A 133 -22.05 8.87 13.33
CA HIS A 133 -21.64 8.31 14.62
C HIS A 133 -22.19 6.90 14.93
N THR A 134 -22.78 6.22 13.96
CA THR A 134 -23.25 4.84 14.10
C THR A 134 -22.14 3.86 13.70
N PHE A 135 -21.90 2.85 14.54
CA PHE A 135 -20.95 1.79 14.21
C PHE A 135 -21.64 0.70 13.38
N ASN A 136 -21.02 0.30 12.28
CA ASN A 136 -21.47 -0.82 11.47
C ASN A 136 -20.27 -1.72 11.13
N ALA A 137 -20.26 -2.94 11.66
CA ALA A 137 -19.18 -3.91 11.47
C ALA A 137 -19.03 -4.38 10.01
N ASN A 138 -20.05 -4.23 9.17
CA ASN A 138 -20.01 -4.59 7.75
C ASN A 138 -19.30 -3.53 6.90
N LEU A 139 -19.02 -2.36 7.46
CA LEU A 139 -18.39 -1.24 6.81
C LEU A 139 -16.90 -1.18 7.18
N SER A 140 -16.05 -1.43 6.19
CA SER A 140 -14.61 -1.59 6.41
C SER A 140 -13.94 -0.29 6.85
N ASP A 141 -14.29 0.86 6.27
CA ASP A 141 -13.59 2.11 6.57
C ASP A 141 -14.15 2.79 7.82
N ALA A 142 -15.47 2.77 8.03
CA ALA A 142 -16.08 3.22 9.29
C ALA A 142 -15.57 2.40 10.48
N THR A 143 -15.33 1.09 10.31
CA THR A 143 -14.73 0.24 11.34
C THR A 143 -13.30 0.67 11.65
N ARG A 144 -12.46 0.88 10.62
CA ARG A 144 -11.08 1.38 10.78
C ARG A 144 -11.05 2.73 11.50
N TYR A 145 -11.90 3.67 11.10
CA TYR A 145 -12.01 4.97 11.73
C TYR A 145 -12.39 4.86 13.21
N SER A 146 -13.43 4.09 13.53
CA SER A 146 -13.94 3.93 14.90
C SER A 146 -12.90 3.29 15.82
N LEU A 147 -12.13 2.32 15.33
CA LEU A 147 -11.05 1.69 16.08
C LEU A 147 -9.84 2.61 16.24
N ASN A 148 -9.46 3.37 15.21
CA ASN A 148 -8.41 4.38 15.34
C ASN A 148 -8.80 5.47 16.34
N LYS A 149 -10.07 5.93 16.32
CA LYS A 149 -10.60 6.88 17.30
C LYS A 149 -10.57 6.31 18.71
N THR A 150 -10.92 5.02 18.87
CA THR A 150 -10.83 4.31 20.15
C THR A 150 -9.38 4.24 20.65
N GLY A 151 -8.44 3.88 19.78
CA GLY A 151 -7.02 3.82 20.11
C GLY A 151 -6.44 5.18 20.48
N TRP A 152 -6.78 6.23 19.74
CA TRP A 152 -6.40 7.60 20.09
C TRP A 152 -6.95 8.01 21.46
N ASN A 153 -8.21 7.70 21.71
CA ASN A 153 -8.83 8.03 22.98
C ASN A 153 -8.24 7.23 24.16
N LEU A 154 -7.78 6.00 23.92
CA LEU A 154 -7.02 5.21 24.89
C LEU A 154 -5.72 5.93 25.29
N ILE A 155 -4.95 6.41 24.31
CA ILE A 155 -3.72 7.22 24.53
C ILE A 155 -4.04 8.47 25.34
N GLN A 156 -5.10 9.21 24.98
CA GLN A 156 -5.52 10.42 25.70
C GLN A 156 -5.86 10.17 27.17
N THR A 157 -6.37 8.99 27.51
CA THR A 157 -6.66 8.59 28.89
C THR A 157 -5.43 8.15 29.68
N GLY A 158 -4.23 8.23 29.11
CA GLY A 158 -2.97 7.86 29.77
C GLY A 158 -2.59 6.38 29.62
N ASN A 159 -3.40 5.59 28.89
CA ASN A 159 -3.10 4.17 28.61
C ASN A 159 -2.10 4.06 27.45
N THR A 160 -0.88 4.50 27.71
CA THR A 160 0.27 4.38 26.81
C THR A 160 1.29 3.44 27.41
N ASN A 161 2.06 2.74 26.57
CA ASN A 161 3.04 1.74 27.01
C ASN A 161 2.43 0.61 27.85
N ILE A 162 1.24 0.14 27.47
CA ILE A 162 0.53 -0.92 28.20
C ILE A 162 1.01 -2.33 27.82
N GLY A 163 1.97 -2.45 26.90
CA GLY A 163 2.42 -3.74 26.35
C GLY A 163 1.49 -4.27 25.26
N TRP A 164 2.05 -5.02 24.31
CA TRP A 164 1.32 -5.51 23.13
C TRP A 164 0.20 -6.52 23.46
N SER A 165 0.36 -7.31 24.52
CA SER A 165 -0.66 -8.27 24.98
C SER A 165 -1.94 -7.56 25.43
N ASP A 166 -1.81 -6.37 26.00
CA ASP A 166 -2.91 -5.68 26.68
C ASP A 166 -3.63 -4.69 25.76
N ILE A 167 -3.15 -4.51 24.52
CA ILE A 167 -3.80 -3.69 23.50
C ILE A 167 -5.22 -4.21 23.23
N ALA A 168 -5.37 -5.51 22.95
CA ALA A 168 -6.66 -6.11 22.64
C ALA A 168 -7.72 -5.94 23.74
N PRO A 169 -7.48 -6.35 25.00
CA PRO A 169 -8.46 -6.17 26.06
C PRO A 169 -8.74 -4.69 26.35
N SER A 170 -7.73 -3.82 26.31
CA SER A 170 -7.90 -2.39 26.58
C SER A 170 -8.71 -1.68 25.49
N MET A 171 -8.45 -2.02 24.22
CA MET A 171 -9.21 -1.54 23.07
C MET A 171 -10.67 -1.97 23.15
N GLN A 172 -10.94 -3.25 23.42
CA GLN A 172 -12.32 -3.76 23.54
C GLN A 172 -13.09 -3.09 24.69
N LYS A 173 -12.44 -2.94 25.86
CA LYS A 173 -13.04 -2.26 27.01
C LYS A 173 -13.37 -0.80 26.66
N ARG A 174 -12.44 -0.09 26.03
CA ARG A 174 -12.66 1.32 25.66
C ARG A 174 -13.68 1.48 24.54
N PHE A 175 -13.69 0.55 23.59
CA PHE A 175 -14.64 0.53 22.48
C PHE A 175 -16.09 0.45 22.99
N LYS A 176 -16.37 -0.43 23.97
CA LYS A 176 -17.71 -0.54 24.58
C LYS A 176 -18.18 0.74 25.27
N VAL A 177 -17.25 1.56 25.77
CA VAL A 177 -17.57 2.87 26.37
C VAL A 177 -17.93 3.89 25.30
N LEU A 178 -17.19 3.90 24.18
CA LEU A 178 -17.42 4.87 23.09
C LEU A 178 -18.60 4.48 22.19
N TYR A 179 -18.88 3.20 22.05
CA TYR A 179 -19.94 2.64 21.21
C TYR A 179 -20.79 1.63 22.00
N PRO A 180 -21.62 2.10 22.95
CA PRO A 180 -22.48 1.22 23.75
C PRO A 180 -23.43 0.40 22.86
N GLY A 181 -23.56 -0.90 23.14
CA GLY A 181 -24.44 -1.80 22.37
C GLY A 181 -23.78 -2.43 21.13
N TYR A 182 -22.54 -2.05 20.79
CA TYR A 182 -21.80 -2.64 19.68
C TYR A 182 -20.62 -3.48 20.17
N ALA A 183 -20.33 -4.55 19.42
CA ALA A 183 -19.13 -5.37 19.60
C ALA A 183 -18.28 -5.32 18.33
N THR A 184 -16.97 -5.34 18.51
CA THR A 184 -15.99 -5.44 17.43
C THR A 184 -15.20 -6.73 17.61
N SER A 185 -14.92 -7.42 16.51
CA SER A 185 -14.01 -8.57 16.48
C SER A 185 -12.55 -8.14 16.47
N PHE A 186 -12.26 -6.87 16.18
CA PHE A 186 -10.90 -6.35 16.08
C PHE A 186 -10.40 -5.83 17.43
N GLY A 187 -9.18 -6.22 17.80
CA GLY A 187 -8.53 -5.86 19.07
C GLY A 187 -7.49 -4.74 18.95
N TRP A 188 -7.28 -4.12 17.79
CA TRP A 188 -6.21 -3.15 17.62
C TRP A 188 -6.66 -1.97 16.75
N PRO A 189 -6.02 -0.79 16.90
CA PRO A 189 -6.18 0.28 15.92
C PRO A 189 -5.65 -0.20 14.57
N PHE A 190 -6.16 0.37 13.48
CA PHE A 190 -5.70 0.08 12.13
C PHE A 190 -4.50 0.95 11.71
N ASN A 191 -4.22 2.03 12.44
CA ASN A 191 -3.03 2.85 12.23
C ASN A 191 -1.83 2.28 13.00
N GLN A 192 -0.74 1.97 12.28
CA GLN A 192 0.46 1.37 12.84
C GLN A 192 1.13 2.27 13.91
N TRP A 193 1.13 3.59 13.75
CA TRP A 193 1.69 4.50 14.76
C TRP A 193 0.88 4.46 16.06
N LEU A 194 -0.45 4.43 15.98
CA LEU A 194 -1.29 4.25 17.16
C LEU A 194 -1.01 2.91 17.83
N TYR A 195 -0.85 1.84 17.05
CA TYR A 195 -0.52 0.53 17.58
C TYR A 195 0.81 0.54 18.37
N TRP A 196 1.86 1.13 17.81
CA TRP A 196 3.15 1.27 18.50
C TRP A 196 3.07 2.20 19.71
N TRP A 197 2.33 3.30 19.64
CA TRP A 197 2.20 4.24 20.76
C TRP A 197 1.45 3.61 21.94
N ILE A 198 0.35 2.91 21.70
CA ILE A 198 -0.38 2.21 22.76
C ILE A 198 0.52 1.14 23.39
N GLY A 199 1.16 0.30 22.57
CA GLY A 199 1.96 -0.82 23.06
C GLY A 199 3.24 -0.42 23.78
N SER A 200 3.99 0.54 23.24
CA SER A 200 5.37 0.87 23.66
C SER A 200 5.59 2.33 24.08
N GLY A 201 4.53 3.14 24.09
CA GLY A 201 4.60 4.57 24.38
C GLY A 201 5.13 5.39 23.19
N SER A 202 5.24 6.70 23.42
CA SER A 202 5.73 7.64 22.39
C SER A 202 7.17 7.34 21.97
N PHE A 203 8.01 6.88 22.91
CA PHE A 203 9.40 6.56 22.60
C PHE A 203 9.53 5.37 21.63
N GLY A 204 8.83 4.27 21.86
CA GLY A 204 8.86 3.13 20.95
C GLY A 204 8.23 3.46 19.58
N MET A 205 7.17 4.28 19.56
CA MET A 205 6.61 4.83 18.32
C MET A 205 7.62 5.69 17.54
N LEU A 206 8.45 6.49 18.23
CA LEU A 206 9.52 7.28 17.58
C LEU A 206 10.60 6.38 16.99
N LEU A 207 11.08 5.37 17.74
CA LEU A 207 12.05 4.40 17.23
C LEU A 207 11.52 3.64 16.02
N PHE A 208 10.26 3.22 16.06
CA PHE A 208 9.59 2.61 14.91
C PHE A 208 9.57 3.56 13.71
N THR A 209 9.26 4.84 13.92
CA THR A 209 9.25 5.84 12.84
C THR A 209 10.63 5.99 12.22
N LEU A 210 11.69 6.09 13.04
CA LEU A 210 13.06 6.18 12.56
C LEU A 210 13.47 4.94 11.76
N TRP A 211 13.13 3.74 12.24
CA TRP A 211 13.39 2.49 11.53
C TRP A 211 12.64 2.42 10.20
N LEU A 212 11.35 2.81 10.17
CA LEU A 212 10.52 2.78 8.97
C LEU A 212 11.03 3.72 7.88
N PHE A 213 11.54 4.90 8.25
CA PHE A 213 12.08 5.88 7.31
C PHE A 213 13.58 5.72 7.03
N PHE A 214 14.26 4.79 7.70
CA PHE A 214 15.68 4.52 7.46
C PHE A 214 16.01 4.19 5.98
N PRO A 215 15.22 3.37 5.25
CA PRO A 215 15.47 3.12 3.83
C PRO A 215 15.31 4.37 2.96
N VAL A 216 14.49 5.35 3.36
CA VAL A 216 14.34 6.62 2.64
C VAL A 216 15.64 7.43 2.73
N LEU A 217 16.27 7.48 3.91
CA LEU A 217 17.54 8.18 4.12
C LEU A 217 18.65 7.56 3.26
N ILE A 218 18.76 6.23 3.26
CA ILE A 218 19.68 5.50 2.38
C ILE A 218 19.35 5.79 0.91
N GLY A 219 18.07 5.79 0.55
CA GLY A 219 17.60 6.09 -0.81
C GLY A 219 18.07 7.45 -1.30
N PHE A 220 18.04 8.49 -0.46
CA PHE A 220 18.59 9.80 -0.79
C PHE A 220 20.11 9.77 -0.98
N GLN A 221 20.85 9.16 -0.06
CA GLN A 221 22.32 9.04 -0.14
C GLN A 221 22.76 8.31 -1.41
N GLN A 222 22.04 7.25 -1.76
CA GLN A 222 22.34 6.39 -2.90
C GLN A 222 21.69 6.86 -4.22
N LYS A 223 20.94 7.97 -4.20
CA LYS A 223 20.10 8.45 -5.32
C LYS A 223 19.16 7.36 -5.88
N ASN A 224 18.71 6.45 -5.03
CA ASN A 224 17.83 5.35 -5.37
C ASN A 224 16.36 5.74 -5.16
N ILE A 225 15.77 6.30 -6.20
CA ILE A 225 14.37 6.77 -6.19
C ILE A 225 13.40 5.61 -5.98
N GLY A 226 13.70 4.41 -6.48
CA GLY A 226 12.86 3.24 -6.28
C GLY A 226 12.73 2.90 -4.81
N LEU A 227 13.85 2.91 -4.09
CA LEU A 227 13.90 2.66 -2.65
C LEU A 227 13.08 3.71 -1.87
N ILE A 228 13.21 4.99 -2.22
CA ILE A 228 12.43 6.08 -1.59
C ILE A 228 10.94 5.85 -1.81
N ILE A 229 10.52 5.63 -3.07
CA ILE A 229 9.11 5.43 -3.43
C ILE A 229 8.53 4.21 -2.71
N GLY A 230 9.25 3.09 -2.70
CA GLY A 230 8.83 1.88 -2.02
C GLY A 230 8.68 2.09 -0.51
N ALA A 231 9.66 2.71 0.14
CA ALA A 231 9.64 2.94 1.58
C ALA A 231 8.52 3.91 1.99
N VAL A 232 8.33 5.00 1.24
CA VAL A 232 7.22 5.94 1.47
C VAL A 232 5.87 5.28 1.23
N ALA A 233 5.75 4.40 0.23
CA ALA A 233 4.52 3.64 0.00
C ALA A 233 4.18 2.71 1.16
N VAL A 234 5.16 2.02 1.76
CA VAL A 234 4.90 1.24 3.00
C VAL A 234 4.47 2.15 4.13
N ALA A 235 5.15 3.28 4.34
CA ALA A 235 4.79 4.22 5.39
C ALA A 235 3.34 4.72 5.26
N ILE A 236 2.92 5.08 4.04
CA ILE A 236 1.54 5.48 3.77
C ILE A 236 0.56 4.32 4.01
N SER A 237 0.91 3.10 3.60
CA SER A 237 0.06 1.92 3.87
C SER A 237 -0.15 1.68 5.37
N CYS A 238 0.86 2.00 6.19
CA CYS A 238 0.82 1.87 7.65
C CYS A 238 -0.13 2.86 8.34
N LEU A 239 -0.59 3.90 7.64
CA LEU A 239 -1.61 4.82 8.19
C LEU A 239 -3.01 4.20 8.21
N VAL A 240 -3.25 3.26 7.30
CA VAL A 240 -4.57 2.66 7.07
C VAL A 240 -4.64 1.22 7.59
N GLU A 241 -3.50 0.54 7.69
CA GLU A 241 -3.40 -0.84 8.16
C GLU A 241 -2.16 -1.08 9.03
N VAL A 242 -2.26 -1.97 10.02
CA VAL A 242 -1.12 -2.37 10.87
C VAL A 242 -0.32 -3.46 10.16
N ASN A 243 0.22 -3.11 8.99
CA ASN A 243 0.88 -4.08 8.11
C ASN A 243 2.06 -4.78 8.79
N LEU A 244 2.85 -4.04 9.57
CA LEU A 244 4.12 -4.52 10.10
C LEU A 244 3.99 -5.28 11.43
N ALA A 245 2.78 -5.41 11.97
CA ALA A 245 2.51 -6.33 13.08
C ALA A 245 2.30 -7.78 12.63
N TYR A 246 2.12 -8.02 11.33
CA TYR A 246 1.93 -9.36 10.77
C TYR A 246 3.21 -9.86 10.11
N GLN A 247 3.49 -11.16 10.26
CA GLN A 247 4.63 -11.83 9.63
C GLN A 247 4.71 -11.55 8.12
N TYR A 248 3.57 -11.65 7.43
CA TYR A 248 3.47 -11.36 6.01
C TYR A 248 3.79 -9.91 5.67
N GLY A 249 3.35 -8.93 6.47
CA GLY A 249 3.68 -7.54 6.19
C GLY A 249 5.14 -7.19 6.47
N VAL A 250 5.76 -7.78 7.49
CA VAL A 250 7.22 -7.67 7.71
C VAL A 250 7.98 -8.26 6.53
N TRP A 251 7.60 -9.46 6.08
CA TRP A 251 8.22 -10.10 4.92
C TRP A 251 8.14 -9.21 3.67
N LEU A 252 6.97 -8.66 3.38
CA LEU A 252 6.76 -7.76 2.25
C LEU A 252 7.60 -6.50 2.31
N HIS A 253 7.71 -5.90 3.49
CA HIS A 253 8.54 -4.73 3.68
C HIS A 253 10.01 -5.08 3.46
N VAL A 254 10.52 -6.10 4.14
CA VAL A 254 11.94 -6.46 4.07
C VAL A 254 12.34 -6.89 2.66
N TRP A 255 11.55 -7.75 2.00
CA TRP A 255 11.87 -8.21 0.64
C TRP A 255 11.69 -7.13 -0.43
N GLY A 256 10.57 -6.39 -0.39
CA GLY A 256 10.31 -5.33 -1.38
C GLY A 256 11.36 -4.22 -1.32
N ILE A 257 11.67 -3.76 -0.10
CA ILE A 257 12.70 -2.74 0.14
C ILE A 257 14.10 -3.30 -0.13
N GLY A 258 14.39 -4.52 0.31
CA GLY A 258 15.68 -5.18 0.10
C GLY A 258 16.02 -5.36 -1.39
N LEU A 259 15.06 -5.77 -2.23
CA LEU A 259 15.24 -5.87 -3.68
C LEU A 259 15.51 -4.51 -4.33
N LEU A 260 14.77 -3.48 -3.94
CA LEU A 260 14.98 -2.12 -4.46
C LEU A 260 16.33 -1.58 -4.02
N TRP A 261 16.79 -1.91 -2.82
CA TRP A 261 18.12 -1.54 -2.33
C TRP A 261 19.23 -2.26 -3.12
N LEU A 262 19.12 -3.57 -3.31
CA LEU A 262 20.06 -4.39 -4.09
C LEU A 262 20.16 -3.96 -5.56
N TYR A 263 19.05 -3.55 -6.17
CA TYR A 263 19.03 -3.11 -7.57
C TYR A 263 20.07 -2.02 -7.86
N ASN A 264 20.30 -1.11 -6.92
CA ASN A 264 21.25 -0.02 -7.12
C ASN A 264 22.71 -0.49 -7.16
N PHE A 265 23.06 -1.56 -6.45
CA PHE A 265 24.39 -2.17 -6.52
C PHE A 265 24.63 -2.95 -7.82
N THR A 266 23.55 -3.43 -8.44
CA THR A 266 23.62 -4.23 -9.67
C THR A 266 23.51 -3.42 -10.94
N LYS A 267 23.29 -2.10 -10.88
CA LYS A 267 23.45 -1.24 -12.06
C LYS A 267 24.91 -1.42 -12.52
N PRO A 268 25.16 -2.09 -13.68
CA PRO A 268 26.45 -1.94 -14.29
C PRO A 268 26.59 -0.44 -14.56
N ASP A 269 27.78 0.07 -14.36
CA ASP A 269 28.14 1.43 -14.69
C ASP A 269 27.99 1.61 -16.21
N ILE A 270 26.74 1.85 -16.66
CA ILE A 270 26.39 2.09 -18.07
C ILE A 270 27.00 3.44 -18.48
N ASP A 271 27.20 4.35 -17.51
CA ASP A 271 27.95 5.58 -17.71
C ASP A 271 29.43 5.30 -17.94
N ASP A 272 30.06 4.36 -17.24
CA ASP A 272 31.47 3.99 -17.47
C ASP A 272 31.70 3.31 -18.84
N LYS A 273 30.72 2.56 -19.36
CA LYS A 273 30.77 2.04 -20.74
C LYS A 273 30.54 3.11 -21.80
N LEU A 274 29.73 4.14 -21.54
CA LEU A 274 29.53 5.27 -22.46
C LEU A 274 30.76 6.21 -22.48
N ILE A 275 31.37 6.44 -21.32
CA ILE A 275 32.61 7.23 -21.17
C ILE A 275 33.77 6.51 -21.86
N ARG A 276 33.97 5.20 -21.62
CA ARG A 276 35.02 4.43 -22.32
C ARG A 276 34.78 4.30 -23.82
N LYS A 277 33.52 4.26 -24.26
CA LYS A 277 33.22 4.20 -25.70
C LYS A 277 33.56 5.53 -26.39
N ASN A 278 33.31 6.67 -25.74
CA ASN A 278 33.68 7.97 -26.29
C ASN A 278 35.19 8.25 -26.20
N ALA A 279 35.89 7.76 -25.16
CA ALA A 279 37.34 7.87 -25.03
C ALA A 279 38.15 6.94 -25.96
N LEU A 280 37.49 6.02 -26.68
CA LEU A 280 38.11 5.17 -27.70
C LEU A 280 37.90 5.73 -29.13
N PHE A 281 37.18 6.86 -29.26
CA PHE A 281 36.95 7.56 -30.53
C PHE A 281 37.54 8.98 -30.55
N GLU A 282 38.37 9.33 -29.55
CA GLU A 282 39.29 10.49 -29.56
C GLU A 282 40.73 9.98 -29.64
#